data_AF-A0A6P0YBL1-F1
#
_entry.id   AF-A0A6P0YBL1-F1
#
_cell.length_a   1.000
_cell.length_b   1.000
_cell.length_c   1.000
_cell.angle_alpha   90.00
_cell.angle_beta   90.00
_cell.angle_gamma   90.00
#
_symmetry.space_group_name_H-M   'P 1'
#
loop_
_entity.id
_entity.type
_entity.pdbx_description
1 polymer ?
#
loop_
_entity_poly.entity_id
_entity_poly.type
_entity_poly.pdbx_seq_one_letter_code
_entity_poly.pdbx_strand_id
1 'polypeptide(L)'
;MAQAEGTPDVPDMGRRQFMNLLTFGTVTGVALGALYPVVNYFIPPSSGGTGGGVTAKDALGNDIIVSDFVANHNPGERTLAQGLKGDPTYVVIEEDQTLANYGLNAVCTHLGCVVPWK
;
A
#
# COMPACT_ATOMS: atom_id res chain seq x y z
N MET A 1 -21.91 -26.24 51.30
CA MET A 1 -23.03 -27.16 51.00
C MET A 1 -23.32 -26.99 49.51
N ALA A 2 -23.17 -27.94 48.60
CA ALA A 2 -23.18 -29.39 48.68
C ALA A 2 -21.95 -29.99 47.95
N GLN A 3 -21.56 -31.19 48.36
CA GLN A 3 -20.57 -32.00 47.67
C GLN A 3 -21.06 -32.31 46.25
N ALA A 4 -20.18 -32.12 45.26
CA ALA A 4 -20.30 -32.81 43.99
C ALA A 4 -19.75 -34.23 44.19
N GLU A 5 -20.60 -35.15 44.64
CA GLU A 5 -20.32 -36.58 44.53
C GLU A 5 -20.56 -36.98 43.07
N GLY A 6 -19.53 -36.79 42.24
CA GLY A 6 -19.40 -37.52 40.98
C GLY A 6 -18.65 -38.82 41.26
N THR A 7 -19.06 -39.92 40.64
CA THR A 7 -18.23 -41.13 40.55
C THR A 7 -16.82 -40.71 40.10
N PRO A 8 -15.75 -41.18 40.76
CA PRO A 8 -14.37 -40.72 40.48
C PRO A 8 -13.96 -40.94 39.01
N ASP A 9 -14.66 -41.81 38.31
CA ASP A 9 -14.43 -42.17 36.91
C ASP A 9 -15.15 -41.27 35.89
N VAL A 10 -15.95 -40.28 36.31
CA VAL A 10 -16.69 -39.38 35.40
C VAL A 10 -16.29 -37.92 35.60
N PRO A 11 -15.83 -37.22 34.54
CA PRO A 11 -15.42 -35.83 34.66
C PRO A 11 -16.61 -34.90 34.93
N ASP A 12 -16.46 -34.06 35.95
CA ASP A 12 -17.37 -32.96 36.30
C ASP A 12 -17.42 -31.86 35.21
N MET A 13 -18.34 -30.89 35.37
CA MET A 13 -18.50 -29.80 34.39
C MET A 13 -17.29 -28.88 34.28
N GLY A 14 -16.56 -28.63 35.37
CA GLY A 14 -15.36 -27.80 35.34
C GLY A 14 -14.24 -28.45 34.52
N ARG A 15 -14.03 -29.76 34.68
CA ARG A 15 -13.09 -30.55 33.88
C ARG A 15 -13.48 -30.59 32.41
N ARG A 16 -14.78 -30.71 32.10
CA ARG A 16 -15.28 -30.67 30.72
C ARG A 16 -15.07 -29.30 30.07
N GLN A 17 -15.38 -28.23 30.78
CA GLN A 17 -15.16 -26.85 30.29
C GLN A 17 -13.67 -26.56 30.09
N PHE A 18 -12.82 -27.00 31.02
CA PHE A 18 -11.37 -26.90 30.88
C PHE A 18 -10.88 -27.66 29.64
N MET A 19 -11.31 -28.92 29.45
CA MET A 19 -10.94 -29.68 28.25
C MET A 19 -11.48 -29.08 26.95
N ASN A 20 -12.67 -28.48 26.97
CA ASN A 20 -13.20 -27.75 25.82
C ASN A 20 -12.34 -26.53 25.48
N LEU A 21 -11.91 -25.75 26.49
CA LEU A 21 -11.01 -24.62 26.29
C LEU A 21 -9.70 -25.07 25.62
N LEU A 22 -9.10 -26.17 26.10
CA LEU A 22 -7.86 -26.69 25.50
C LEU A 22 -8.09 -27.16 24.05
N THR A 23 -9.18 -27.89 23.83
CA THR A 23 -9.52 -28.45 22.51
C THR A 23 -9.79 -27.33 21.50
N PHE A 24 -10.73 -26.44 21.80
CA PHE A 24 -11.08 -25.34 20.90
C PHE A 24 -10.01 -24.27 20.84
N GLY A 25 -9.22 -24.07 21.90
CA GLY A 25 -8.04 -23.21 21.88
C GLY A 25 -6.99 -23.72 20.88
N THR A 26 -6.72 -25.02 20.88
CA THR A 26 -5.77 -25.64 19.92
C THR A 26 -6.30 -25.59 18.49
N VAL A 27 -7.58 -25.93 18.27
CA VAL A 27 -8.22 -25.84 16.94
C VAL A 27 -8.19 -24.40 16.41
N THR A 28 -8.48 -23.42 17.27
CA THR A 28 -8.42 -22.00 16.90
C THR A 28 -6.99 -21.58 16.57
N GLY A 29 -6.00 -22.05 17.33
CA GLY A 29 -4.58 -21.79 17.04
C GLY A 29 -4.15 -22.30 15.66
N VAL A 30 -4.55 -23.52 15.28
CA VAL A 30 -4.29 -24.09 13.95
C VAL A 30 -5.03 -23.29 12.87
N ALA A 31 -6.31 -22.96 13.10
CA ALA A 31 -7.08 -22.16 12.15
C ALA A 31 -6.47 -20.78 11.90
N LEU A 32 -6.02 -20.09 12.95
CA LEU A 32 -5.34 -18.80 12.84
C LEU A 32 -3.98 -18.92 12.13
N GLY A 33 -3.21 -19.96 12.45
CA GLY A 33 -1.93 -20.23 11.79
C GLY A 33 -2.08 -20.48 10.29
N ALA A 34 -3.13 -21.20 9.88
CA ALA A 34 -3.45 -21.43 8.48
C ALA A 34 -4.04 -20.19 7.78
N LEU A 35 -4.83 -19.38 8.50
CA LEU A 35 -5.48 -18.19 7.94
C LEU A 35 -4.51 -17.00 7.81
N TYR A 36 -3.52 -16.88 8.68
CA TYR A 36 -2.53 -15.80 8.65
C TYR A 36 -1.84 -15.62 7.28
N PRO A 37 -1.26 -16.65 6.64
CA PRO A 37 -0.65 -16.49 5.32
C PRO A 37 -1.69 -16.16 4.24
N VAL A 38 -2.93 -16.65 4.35
CA VAL A 38 -4.00 -16.32 3.40
C VAL A 38 -4.33 -14.84 3.47
N VAL A 39 -4.44 -14.27 4.68
CA VAL A 39 -4.68 -12.82 4.84
C VAL A 39 -3.50 -12.02 4.28
N ASN A 40 -2.26 -12.41 4.58
CA ASN A 40 -1.08 -11.71 4.06
C ASN A 40 -0.93 -11.82 2.55
N TYR A 41 -1.40 -12.91 1.93
CA TYR A 41 -1.41 -13.06 0.49
C TYR A 41 -2.26 -11.99 -0.22
N PHE A 42 -3.34 -11.52 0.41
CA PHE A 42 -4.17 -10.43 -0.13
C PHE A 42 -3.62 -9.03 0.16
N ILE A 43 -2.61 -8.89 1.03
CA ILE A 43 -1.95 -7.62 1.28
C ILE A 43 -0.86 -7.45 0.21
N PRO A 44 -0.96 -6.44 -0.67
CA PRO A 44 0.05 -6.22 -1.70
C PRO A 44 1.43 -6.01 -1.08
N PRO A 45 2.49 -6.67 -1.58
CA PRO A 45 3.84 -6.38 -1.13
C PRO A 45 4.17 -4.91 -1.46
N SER A 46 4.89 -4.24 -0.56
CA SER A 46 5.34 -2.89 -0.85
C SER A 46 6.30 -2.92 -2.04
N SER A 47 6.19 -1.94 -2.94
CA SER A 47 7.02 -1.85 -4.14
C SER A 47 8.49 -1.49 -3.87
N GLY A 48 8.94 -1.55 -2.61
CA GLY A 48 10.34 -1.32 -2.24
C GLY A 48 10.84 0.07 -2.60
N GLY A 49 10.26 1.12 -1.99
CA GLY A 49 10.77 2.48 -2.12
C GLY A 49 11.76 2.80 -0.99
N THR A 50 13.06 2.83 -1.29
CA THR A 50 14.12 3.25 -0.36
C THR A 50 14.13 4.78 -0.17
N GLY A 51 13.02 5.37 0.31
CA GLY A 51 12.96 6.76 0.78
C GLY A 51 13.51 7.86 -0.15
N GLY A 52 13.71 7.55 -1.43
CA GLY A 52 14.44 8.37 -2.39
C GLY A 52 13.58 8.69 -3.62
N GLY A 53 13.98 9.73 -4.34
CA GLY A 53 13.32 10.14 -5.58
C GLY A 53 13.27 9.01 -6.62
N VAL A 54 12.23 9.01 -7.44
CA VAL A 54 12.07 8.10 -8.58
C VAL A 54 12.33 8.85 -9.87
N THR A 55 12.87 8.16 -10.88
CA THR A 55 12.99 8.71 -12.24
C THR A 55 11.59 8.92 -12.81
N ALA A 56 11.32 10.11 -13.32
CA ALA A 56 10.06 10.41 -13.99
C ALA A 56 9.99 9.68 -15.34
N LYS A 57 8.81 9.15 -15.67
CA LYS A 57 8.57 8.42 -16.92
C LYS A 57 7.55 9.13 -17.81
N ASP A 58 7.68 8.94 -19.12
CA ASP A 58 6.70 9.39 -20.09
C ASP A 58 5.43 8.52 -20.09
N ALA A 59 4.45 8.86 -20.93
CA ALA A 59 3.19 8.10 -21.05
C ALA A 59 3.38 6.66 -21.56
N LEU A 60 4.53 6.33 -22.16
CA LEU A 60 4.89 5.00 -22.64
C LEU A 60 5.70 4.21 -21.60
N GLY A 61 6.08 4.83 -20.47
CA GLY A 61 6.88 4.23 -19.41
C GLY A 61 8.39 4.35 -19.62
N ASN A 62 8.85 5.09 -20.64
CA ASN A 62 10.27 5.37 -20.85
C ASN A 62 10.75 6.44 -19.88
N ASP A 63 12.03 6.38 -19.51
CA ASP A 63 12.63 7.39 -18.63
C ASP A 63 12.79 8.73 -19.36
N ILE A 64 12.46 9.83 -18.67
CA ILE A 64 12.61 11.17 -19.22
C ILE A 64 14.07 11.61 -19.10
N ILE A 65 14.70 11.89 -20.24
CA ILE A 65 16.03 12.48 -20.30
C ILE A 65 15.88 14.01 -20.31
N VAL A 66 16.51 14.70 -19.34
CA VAL A 66 16.33 16.15 -19.14
C VAL A 66 16.73 16.97 -20.37
N SER A 67 17.84 16.61 -21.04
CA SER A 67 18.29 17.31 -22.26
C SER A 67 17.25 17.25 -23.37
N ASP A 68 16.67 16.07 -23.58
CA ASP A 68 15.72 15.83 -24.67
C ASP A 68 14.36 16.45 -24.31
N PHE A 69 13.99 16.42 -23.04
CA PHE A 69 12.77 17.04 -22.56
C PHE A 69 12.78 18.56 -22.74
N VAL A 70 13.87 19.22 -22.33
CA VAL A 70 14.04 20.68 -22.46
C VAL A 70 14.19 21.12 -23.93
N ALA A 71 14.72 20.25 -24.80
CA ALA A 71 14.83 20.54 -26.23
C ALA A 71 13.48 20.45 -26.98
N ASN A 72 12.54 19.64 -26.50
CA ASN A 72 11.28 19.35 -27.19
C ASN A 72 10.06 20.11 -26.65
N HIS A 73 10.23 20.93 -25.61
CA HIS A 73 9.14 21.66 -24.96
C HIS A 73 9.48 23.14 -24.81
N ASN A 74 8.46 23.99 -24.85
CA ASN A 74 8.63 25.44 -24.84
C ASN A 74 8.75 25.99 -23.40
N PRO A 75 9.35 27.18 -23.21
CA PRO A 75 9.34 27.86 -21.92
C PRO A 75 7.92 28.10 -21.40
N GLY A 76 7.69 27.84 -20.11
CA GLY A 76 6.38 27.94 -19.48
C GLY A 76 5.45 26.75 -19.72
N GLU A 77 5.88 25.75 -20.50
CA GLU A 77 5.11 24.53 -20.75
C GLU A 77 5.08 23.61 -19.51
N ARG A 78 3.94 22.93 -19.33
CA ARG A 78 3.71 22.00 -18.22
C ARG A 78 3.18 20.69 -18.78
N THR A 79 4.02 19.68 -18.76
CA THR A 79 3.71 18.38 -19.34
C THR A 79 3.55 17.34 -18.24
N LEU A 80 2.59 16.43 -18.41
CA LEU A 80 2.38 15.33 -17.47
C LEU A 80 3.46 14.26 -17.64
N ALA A 81 4.05 13.86 -16.52
CA ALA A 81 4.92 12.69 -16.42
C ALA A 81 4.41 11.77 -15.31
N GLN A 82 4.77 10.50 -15.38
CA GLN A 82 4.59 9.56 -14.28
C GLN A 82 5.61 9.90 -13.19
N GLY A 83 5.12 10.37 -12.04
CA GLY A 83 5.93 10.77 -10.90
C GLY A 83 5.97 9.74 -9.78
N LEU A 84 6.10 10.24 -8.54
CA LEU A 84 6.17 9.42 -7.33
C LEU A 84 4.92 8.55 -7.18
N LYS A 85 5.13 7.27 -6.82
CA LYS A 85 4.06 6.27 -6.65
C LYS A 85 3.18 6.03 -7.89
N GLY A 86 3.60 6.52 -9.05
CA GLY A 86 2.84 6.43 -10.30
C GLY A 86 1.83 7.56 -10.51
N ASP A 87 1.79 8.56 -9.62
CA ASP A 87 0.87 9.68 -9.76
C ASP A 87 1.28 10.59 -10.93
N PRO A 88 0.31 11.10 -11.71
CA PRO A 88 0.59 12.08 -12.75
C PRO A 88 1.11 13.37 -12.11
N THR A 89 2.31 13.79 -12.50
CA THR A 89 2.99 14.97 -11.97
C THR A 89 3.40 15.87 -13.13
N TYR A 90 3.06 17.15 -13.04
CA TYR A 90 3.52 18.15 -13.99
C TYR A 90 5.00 18.44 -13.80
N VAL A 91 5.72 18.31 -14.90
CA VAL A 91 7.08 18.79 -15.06
C VAL A 91 6.99 20.17 -15.70
N VAL A 92 7.59 21.17 -15.06
CA VAL A 92 7.48 22.58 -15.47
C VAL A 92 8.79 23.05 -16.08
N ILE A 93 8.70 23.70 -17.24
CA ILE A 93 9.82 24.43 -17.83
C ILE A 93 9.65 25.92 -17.51
N GLU A 94 10.68 26.51 -16.93
CA GLU A 94 10.72 27.94 -16.59
C GLU A 94 10.92 28.80 -17.84
N GLU A 95 10.73 30.12 -17.70
CA GLU A 95 10.84 31.07 -18.81
C GLU A 95 12.26 31.16 -19.41
N ASP A 96 13.27 30.81 -18.62
CA ASP A 96 14.68 30.77 -19.01
C ASP A 96 15.07 29.47 -19.75
N GLN A 97 14.07 28.66 -20.15
CA GLN A 97 14.24 27.36 -20.79
C GLN A 97 14.97 26.34 -19.90
N THR A 98 14.85 26.46 -18.58
CA THR A 98 15.36 25.46 -17.62
C THR A 98 14.24 24.65 -16.98
N LEU A 99 14.60 23.50 -16.41
CA LEU A 99 13.66 22.66 -15.67
C LEU A 99 13.46 23.22 -14.26
N ALA A 100 12.22 23.41 -13.83
CA ALA A 100 11.94 23.82 -12.46
C ALA A 100 12.42 22.77 -11.45
N ASN A 101 12.84 23.21 -10.26
CA ASN A 101 13.26 22.34 -9.17
C ASN A 101 12.10 21.67 -8.40
N TYR A 102 10.87 21.86 -8.87
CA TYR A 102 9.65 21.29 -8.29
C TYR A 102 8.78 20.68 -9.38
N GLY A 103 7.98 19.68 -8.98
CA GLY A 103 6.89 19.15 -9.78
C GLY A 103 5.55 19.39 -9.09
N LEU A 104 4.48 19.54 -9.86
CA LEU A 104 3.13 19.73 -9.32
C LEU A 104 2.33 18.44 -9.49
N ASN A 105 1.85 17.86 -8.40
CA ASN A 105 0.95 16.70 -8.50
C ASN A 105 -0.35 17.13 -9.19
N ALA A 106 -0.74 16.41 -10.24
CA ALA A 106 -1.90 16.76 -11.06
C ALA A 106 -3.23 16.21 -10.52
N VAL A 107 -3.18 15.40 -9.45
CA VAL A 107 -4.34 14.78 -8.82
C VAL A 107 -5.09 15.84 -7.99
N CYS A 108 -6.32 16.13 -8.40
CA CYS A 108 -7.19 17.05 -7.69
C CYS A 108 -7.44 16.55 -6.27
N THR A 109 -7.17 17.39 -5.28
CA THR A 109 -7.35 17.08 -3.87
C THR A 109 -8.81 16.89 -3.44
N HIS A 110 -9.77 17.23 -4.30
CA HIS A 110 -11.20 17.00 -4.04
C HIS A 110 -11.57 15.52 -4.17
N LEU A 111 -11.37 14.93 -5.35
CA LEU A 111 -11.81 13.56 -5.68
C LEU A 111 -10.83 12.78 -6.57
N GLY A 112 -9.65 13.32 -6.84
CA GLY A 112 -8.60 12.61 -7.55
C GLY A 112 -8.60 12.73 -9.08
N CYS A 113 -9.47 13.56 -9.67
CA CYS A 113 -9.40 13.83 -11.11
C CYS A 113 -8.08 14.49 -11.49
N VAL A 114 -7.53 14.18 -12.66
CA VAL A 114 -6.35 14.87 -13.19
C VAL A 114 -6.74 16.26 -13.68
N VAL A 115 -6.16 17.31 -13.10
CA VAL A 115 -6.47 18.71 -13.45
C VAL A 115 -5.62 19.11 -14.66
N PRO A 116 -6.21 19.39 -15.84
CA PRO A 116 -5.46 19.89 -16.99
C PRO A 116 -4.99 21.34 -16.78
N TRP A 117 -3.77 21.64 -17.22
CA TRP A 117 -3.27 23.01 -17.25
C TRP A 117 -3.93 23.81 -18.38
N LYS A 118 -4.14 25.12 -18.17
CA LYS A 118 -4.79 26.04 -19.09
C LYS A 118 -3.89 27.22 -19.44
#